data_AF-A0A3N5ZXF5-F1
#
_entry.id   AF-A0A3N5ZXF5-F1
#
_cell.length_a   1.000
_cell.length_b   1.000
_cell.length_c   1.000
_cell.angle_alpha   90.00
_cell.angle_beta   90.00
_cell.angle_gamma   90.00
#
_symmetry.space_group_name_H-M   'P 1'
#
loop_
_entity.id
_entity.type
_entity.pdbx_description
1 polymer ?
#
loop_
_entity_poly.entity_id
_entity_poly.type
_entity_poly.pdbx_seq_one_letter_code
_entity_poly.pdbx_strand_id
1 'polypeptide(L)' 'MMKIILSFQPRVFPALCSGLKQFEYRKQFPNGKIEAYIYLSSPVKSIVGKITFSEKEEINRLLLDDKVKSD' A
#
# COMPACT_ATOMS: atom_id res chain seq x y z
N MET A 1 16.35 1.20 5.39
CA MET A 1 14.89 0.98 5.42
C MET A 1 14.25 2.17 6.12
N MET A 2 13.45 2.97 5.41
CA MET A 2 12.82 4.15 5.99
C MET A 2 11.53 3.78 6.72
N LYS A 3 11.25 4.47 7.84
CA LYS A 3 10.04 4.28 8.62
C LYS A 3 9.08 5.46 8.42
N ILE A 4 7.82 5.18 8.10
CA ILE A 4 6.79 6.21 7.88
C ILE A 4 5.50 5.87 8.62
N ILE A 5 4.61 6.85 8.76
CA ILE A 5 3.21 6.61 9.11
C ILE A 5 2.37 6.71 7.85
N LEU A 6 1.53 5.70 7.59
CA LEU A 6 0.65 5.66 6.44
C LEU A 6 -0.80 5.60 6.92
N SER A 7 -1.56 6.64 6.58
CA SER A 7 -2.97 6.75 6.96
C SER A 7 -3.88 6.03 5.98
N PHE A 8 -4.80 5.22 6.51
CA PHE A 8 -5.87 4.54 5.76
C PHE A 8 -7.25 4.93 6.30
N GLN A 9 -8.28 4.81 5.46
CA GLN A 9 -9.66 4.86 5.93
C GLN A 9 -10.03 3.55 6.63
N PRO A 10 -10.72 3.57 7.78
CA PRO A 10 -11.03 2.35 8.54
C PRO A 10 -11.68 1.23 7.72
N ARG A 11 -12.52 1.56 6.73
CA ARG A 11 -13.17 0.57 5.84
C ARG A 11 -12.19 -0.28 5.01
N VAL A 12 -10.95 0.18 4.83
CA VAL A 12 -9.92 -0.54 4.06
C VAL A 12 -9.21 -1.58 4.93
N PHE A 13 -9.25 -1.43 6.25
CA PHE A 13 -8.50 -2.27 7.18
C PHE A 13 -8.82 -3.77 7.06
N PRO A 14 -10.08 -4.22 6.93
CA PRO A 14 -10.38 -5.64 6.73
C PRO A 14 -9.70 -6.23 5.48
N ALA A 15 -9.61 -5.47 4.38
CA ALA A 15 -8.96 -5.92 3.15
C ALA A 15 -7.43 -5.98 3.27
N LEU A 16 -6.83 -5.15 4.14
CA LEU A 16 -5.41 -5.26 4.50
C LEU A 16 -5.18 -6.53 5.33
N CYS A 17 -6.01 -6.78 6.34
CA CYS A 17 -5.88 -7.93 7.23
C CYS A 17 -6.11 -9.27 6.50
N SER A 18 -7.03 -9.32 5.52
CA SER A 18 -7.29 -10.53 4.73
C SER A 18 -6.27 -10.77 3.62
N GLY A 19 -5.35 -9.83 3.38
CA GLY A 19 -4.41 -9.89 2.25
C GLY A 19 -5.04 -9.61 0.88
N LEU A 20 -6.31 -9.21 0.83
CA LEU A 20 -6.99 -8.83 -0.42
C LEU A 20 -6.37 -7.58 -1.05
N LYS A 21 -5.97 -6.61 -0.23
CA LYS A 21 -5.29 -5.39 -0.70
C LYS A 21 -3.77 -5.56 -0.62
N GLN A 22 -3.17 -5.90 -1.75
CA GLN A 22 -1.72 -6.11 -1.87
C GLN A 22 -0.96 -4.87 -2.39
N PHE A 23 -1.64 -3.97 -3.09
CA PHE A 23 -1.06 -2.76 -3.67
C PHE A 23 -1.63 -1.49 -3.03
N GLU A 24 -0.77 -0.49 -2.85
CA GLU A 24 -1.15 0.86 -2.41
C GLU A 24 -0.69 1.90 -3.43
N TYR A 25 -1.63 2.70 -3.92
CA TYR A 25 -1.34 3.81 -4.83
C TYR A 25 -1.22 5.12 -4.06
N ARG A 26 -0.14 5.87 -4.32
CA ARG A 26 0.06 7.24 -3.82
C ARG A 26 0.70 8.07 -4.92
N LYS A 27 0.23 9.33 -5.09
CA LYS A 27 0.83 10.29 -6.03
C LYS A 27 2.32 10.51 -5.77
N GLN A 28 2.70 10.54 -4.50
CA GLN A 28 4.09 10.57 -4.06
C GLN A 28 4.30 9.44 -3.07
N PHE A 29 5.25 8.56 -3.38
CA PHE A 29 5.69 7.50 -2.49
C PHE A 29 7.22 7.49 -2.45
N PRO A 30 7.83 7.30 -1.27
CA PRO A 30 9.27 7.25 -1.15
C PRO A 30 9.90 6.11 -1.96
N ASN A 31 11.17 6.29 -2.31
CA ASN A 31 11.99 5.22 -2.91
C ASN A 31 12.59 4.34 -1.81
N GLY A 32 12.98 3.11 -2.15
CA GLY A 32 13.58 2.18 -1.20
C GLY A 32 12.56 1.26 -0.52
N LYS A 33 13.05 0.22 0.15
CA LYS A 33 12.25 -0.58 1.10
C LYS A 33 11.74 0.28 2.27
N ILE A 34 10.43 0.20 2.52
CA ILE A 34 9.73 1.01 3.54
C ILE A 34 9.09 0.12 4.60
N GLU A 35 9.17 0.52 5.86
CA GLU A 35 8.29 0.03 6.94
C GLU A 35 7.28 1.14 7.27
N ALA A 36 6.00 0.85 7.13
CA ALA A 36 4.93 1.80 7.43
C ALA A 36 4.13 1.36 8.64
N TYR A 37 3.92 2.27 9.59
CA TYR A 37 2.95 2.12 10.67
C TYR A 37 1.58 2.55 10.16
N ILE A 38 0.59 1.66 10.24
CA ILE A 38 -0.76 1.87 9.74
C ILE A 38 -1.52 2.73 10.75
N TYR A 39 -1.83 3.97 10.38
CA TYR A 39 -2.75 4.81 11.12
C TYR A 39 -4.15 4.71 10.50
N LEU A 40 -5.16 4.36 11.28
CA LEU A 40 -6.55 4.45 10.82
C LEU A 40 -7.07 5.84 11.13
N SER A 41 -7.57 6.50 10.09
CA SER A 41 -8.21 7.82 10.21
C SER A 41 -9.56 7.74 10.94
N SER A 42 -10.27 8.86 11.02
CA SER A 42 -11.56 8.94 11.73
C SER A 42 -12.54 7.84 11.30
N PRO A 43 -13.30 7.23 12.23
CA PRO A 43 -13.39 7.55 13.67
C PRO A 43 -12.33 6.89 14.56
N VAL A 44 -11.49 5.99 14.04
CA VAL A 44 -10.59 5.16 14.86
C VAL A 44 -9.43 5.95 15.45
N LYS A 45 -8.74 6.75 14.63
CA LYS A 45 -7.64 7.66 15.05
C LYS A 45 -6.53 7.00 15.86
N SER A 46 -6.08 5.81 15.44
CA SER A 46 -5.03 5.07 16.14
C SER A 46 -4.09 4.33 15.18
N ILE A 47 -2.89 4.02 15.67
CA ILE A 47 -1.96 3.11 14.98
C ILE A 47 -2.37 1.67 15.32
N VAL A 48 -2.60 0.85 14.30
CA VAL A 48 -3.19 -0.50 14.45
C VAL A 48 -2.27 -1.63 13.99
N GLY A 49 -1.15 -1.32 13.35
CA GLY A 49 -0.24 -2.33 12.83
C GLY A 49 0.90 -1.73 12.03
N LYS A 50 1.67 -2.61 11.38
CA LYS A 50 2.77 -2.24 10.49
C LYS A 50 2.80 -3.11 9.24
N ILE A 51 3.25 -2.55 8.12
CA ILE A 51 3.42 -3.21 6.82
C ILE A 51 4.80 -2.89 6.27
N THR A 52 5.42 -3.86 5.59
CA THR A 52 6.64 -3.64 4.82
C THR A 52 6.30 -3.56 3.33
N PHE A 53 6.79 -2.52 2.65
CA PHE A 53 6.67 -2.36 1.22
C PHE A 53 7.99 -2.69 0.52
N SER A 54 7.88 -3.33 -0.64
CA SER A 54 8.97 -3.45 -1.61
C SER A 54 9.29 -2.10 -2.24
N GLU A 55 10.19 -2.09 -3.23
CA GLU A 55 10.33 -0.93 -4.11
C GLU A 55 9.00 -0.57 -4.76
N LYS A 56 8.81 0.73 -5.01
CA LYS A 56 7.61 1.24 -5.66
C LYS A 56 7.64 0.93 -7.16
N GLU A 57 6.47 0.65 -7.71
CA GLU A 57 6.30 0.43 -9.14
C GLU A 57 5.52 1.58 -9.80
N GLU A 58 5.86 1.87 -11.05
CA GLU A 58 5.08 2.81 -11.87
C GLU A 58 3.82 2.12 -12.37
N ILE A 59 2.66 2.76 -12.16
CA ILE A 59 1.37 2.20 -12.55
C ILE A 59 1.30 1.84 -14.04
N ASN A 60 1.97 2.61 -14.89
CA ASN A 60 2.02 2.37 -16.33
C ASN A 60 2.71 1.05 -16.68
N ARG A 61 3.65 0.57 -15.87
CA ARG A 61 4.31 -0.72 -16.09
C ARG A 61 3.35 -1.89 -15.84
N LEU A 62 2.53 -1.77 -14.79
CA LEU A 62 1.53 -2.78 -14.44
C LEU A 62 0.43 -2.91 -15.51
N LEU A 63 0.09 -1.82 -16.20
CA LEU A 63 -0.93 -1.81 -17.25
C LEU A 63 -0.46 -2.42 -18.58
N LEU A 64 0.86 -2.59 -18.77
CA LEU A 64 1.43 -3.14 -20.00
C LEU A 64 1.52 -4.67 -19.99
N ASP A 65 1.53 -5.29 -18.80
CA ASP A 65 1.60 -6.75 -18.65
C ASP A 65 0.29 -7.45 -19.09
N ASP A 66 -0.84 -6.74 -19.07
CA ASP A 66 -2.14 -7.27 -19.54
C ASP A 66 -2.19 -7.45 -21.08
N LYS A 67 -1.22 -6.92 -21.83
CA LYS A 67 -1.13 -7.08 -23.29
C LYS A 67 -0.25 -8.26 -23.75
N VAL A 68 0.27 -9.08 -22.83
CA VAL A 68 1.18 -10.20 -23.15
C VAL A 68 0.54 -11.58 -22.87
N LYS A 69 -0.77 -11.65 -22.62
CA LYS A 69 -1.49 -12.94 -22.42
C LYS A 69 -2.66 -13.14 -23.39
N SER A 70 -2.43 -12.82 -24.65
CA SER A 70 -3.29 -13.24 -25.76
C SER A 70 -2.40 -13.86 -26.84
N ASP A 71 -1.89 -15.05 -26.54
CA ASP A 71 -1.44 -16.05 -27.52
C ASP A 71 -2.43 -17.23 -27.47
#